data_AF-A0A1E1GKA2-F1
#
_entry.id   AF-A0A1E1GKA2-F1
#
_cell.length_a   1.000
_cell.length_b   1.000
_cell.length_c   1.000
_cell.angle_alpha   90.00
_cell.angle_beta   90.00
_cell.angle_gamma   90.00
#
_symmetry.space_group_name_H-M   'P 1'
#
loop_
_entity.id
_entity.type
_entity.pdbx_description
1 polymer ?
#
loop_
_entity_poly.entity_id
_entity_poly.type
_entity_poly.pdbx_seq_one_letter_code
_entity_poly.pdbx_strand_id
1 'polypeptide(L)'
;ASGPTVANLQSKEDSCKILSKYHLLSSIPKSVKEILSQPNTRMDQEELQDFAHVFNFIVGSNKIALEEAKRKSEHLGYESCILSTGMNGDVRTVARLYGLMIKYVCSALAAHSPVCVQATSVKGELLQIIENLKLPDFRLDSCLELLENALSSGKPICLLAGGETTVRLQGKGKGGRNQELALHVALELYQAKSSIPQDPLTEHEIVFLSAGTDGQDGPTEAAGAFAYTKLVEKASLEGLNVEDFLNNNDSFTFFTKFNKGADLIVT
;
A
#
# COMPACT_ATOMS: atom_id res chain seq x y z
N ALA A 1 21.04 1.56 1.06
CA ALA A 1 22.51 1.61 1.16
C ALA A 1 23.06 2.98 1.60
N SER A 2 22.25 3.91 2.14
CA SER A 2 22.73 5.23 2.60
C SER A 2 23.44 6.09 1.54
N GLY A 3 23.16 5.88 0.25
CA GLY A 3 23.61 6.73 -0.86
C GLY A 3 25.13 6.84 -1.05
N PRO A 4 25.89 5.73 -1.23
CA PRO A 4 27.36 5.78 -1.31
C PRO A 4 27.87 6.51 -2.55
N THR A 5 27.03 6.65 -3.58
CA THR A 5 27.32 7.28 -4.87
C THR A 5 26.53 8.58 -5.08
N VAL A 6 25.92 9.11 -4.01
CA VAL A 6 25.16 10.36 -4.03
C VAL A 6 25.82 11.33 -3.05
N ALA A 7 26.03 12.57 -3.48
CA ALA A 7 26.63 13.59 -2.63
C ALA A 7 25.82 13.77 -1.34
N ASN A 8 26.52 13.76 -0.19
CA ASN A 8 25.90 13.98 1.10
C ASN A 8 25.91 15.47 1.45
N LEU A 9 24.74 16.09 1.45
CA LEU A 9 24.58 17.51 1.78
C LEU A 9 24.50 17.78 3.29
N GLN A 10 24.46 16.74 4.12
CA GLN A 10 24.40 16.87 5.58
C GLN A 10 25.78 17.08 6.19
N SER A 11 25.84 17.91 7.23
CA SER A 11 27.08 18.24 7.94
C SER A 11 27.30 17.39 9.19
N LYS A 12 28.52 17.42 9.75
CA LYS A 12 28.80 16.76 11.05
C LYS A 12 28.01 17.41 12.19
N GLU A 13 27.71 18.70 12.08
CA GLU A 13 26.87 19.42 13.05
C GLU A 13 25.45 18.84 13.10
N ASP A 14 24.89 18.41 11.97
CA ASP A 14 23.58 17.76 11.93
C ASP A 14 23.60 16.43 12.70
N SER A 15 24.70 15.68 12.57
CA SER A 15 24.93 14.45 13.36
C SER A 15 25.02 14.76 14.86
N CYS A 16 25.74 15.82 15.26
CA CYS A 16 25.85 16.25 16.65
C CYS A 16 24.50 16.71 17.24
N LYS A 17 23.66 17.38 16.44
CA LYS A 17 22.29 17.78 16.84
C LYS A 17 21.42 16.55 17.11
N ILE A 18 21.49 15.53 16.27
CA ILE A 18 20.77 14.26 16.46
C ILE A 18 21.24 13.57 17.76
N LEU A 19 22.55 13.45 17.95
CA LEU A 19 23.12 12.80 19.15
C LEU A 19 22.76 13.56 20.44
N SER A 20 22.75 14.89 20.39
CA SER A 20 22.29 15.74 21.50
C SER A 20 20.82 15.53 21.80
N LYS A 21 19.96 15.52 20.76
CA LYS A 21 18.51 15.33 20.89
C LYS A 21 18.14 14.04 21.62
N TYR A 22 18.93 12.98 21.43
CA TYR A 22 18.72 11.68 22.08
C TYR A 22 19.61 11.43 23.31
N HIS A 23 20.33 12.45 23.80
CA HIS A 23 21.23 12.36 24.95
C HIS A 23 22.34 11.29 24.81
N LEU A 24 22.82 11.05 23.59
CA LEU A 24 23.80 10.00 23.28
C LEU A 24 25.25 10.51 23.24
N LEU A 25 25.48 11.82 23.28
CA LEU A 25 26.83 12.40 23.17
C LEU A 25 27.81 11.88 24.24
N SER A 26 27.35 11.58 25.45
CA SER A 26 28.20 10.99 26.49
C SER A 26 28.52 9.52 26.19
N SER A 27 27.59 8.78 25.61
CA SER A 27 27.61 7.33 25.40
C SER A 27 28.36 6.86 24.15
N ILE A 28 28.62 7.75 23.19
CA ILE A 28 29.35 7.36 21.96
C ILE A 28 30.84 7.06 22.23
N PRO A 29 31.46 6.13 21.47
CA PRO A 29 32.88 5.83 21.58
C PRO A 29 33.78 7.05 21.33
N LYS A 30 34.97 7.05 21.94
CA LYS A 30 35.94 8.14 21.81
C LYS A 30 36.34 8.41 20.35
N SER A 31 36.54 7.35 19.56
CA SER A 31 36.86 7.47 18.12
C SER A 31 35.79 8.24 17.33
N VAL A 32 34.51 8.07 17.67
CA VAL A 32 33.40 8.80 17.04
C VAL A 32 33.40 10.26 17.47
N LYS A 33 33.65 10.55 18.77
CA LYS A 33 33.79 11.93 19.27
C LYS A 33 34.91 12.67 18.55
N GLU A 34 36.04 12.00 18.33
CA GLU A 34 37.20 12.57 17.64
C GLU A 34 36.84 13.00 16.22
N ILE A 35 36.17 12.13 15.43
CA ILE A 35 35.76 12.47 14.05
C ILE A 35 34.74 13.61 14.02
N LEU A 36 33.76 13.61 14.92
CA LEU A 36 32.72 14.64 15.00
C LEU A 36 33.23 15.99 15.52
N SER A 37 34.34 16.00 16.26
CA SER A 37 34.97 17.23 16.80
C SER A 37 35.91 17.91 15.80
N GLN A 38 36.26 17.22 14.71
CA GLN A 38 37.04 17.82 13.63
C GLN A 38 36.25 18.96 12.94
N PRO A 39 36.93 19.94 12.32
CA PRO A 39 36.28 21.02 11.60
C PRO A 39 35.21 20.50 10.63
N ASN A 40 34.12 21.25 10.56
CA ASN A 40 32.98 20.96 9.70
C ASN A 40 33.39 21.26 8.24
N THR A 41 33.94 20.30 7.53
CA THR A 41 33.92 20.33 6.06
C THR A 41 32.48 20.00 5.66
N ARG A 42 31.65 21.03 5.44
CA ARG A 42 30.55 20.86 4.49
C ARG A 42 31.20 20.56 3.15
N MET A 43 30.65 19.61 2.39
CA MET A 43 31.07 19.46 0.99
C MET A 43 30.99 20.83 0.34
N ASP A 44 32.14 21.36 -0.06
CA ASP A 44 32.23 22.61 -0.80
C ASP A 44 31.84 22.37 -2.26
N GLN A 45 31.80 23.43 -3.05
CA GLN A 45 31.46 23.32 -4.47
C GLN A 45 32.49 22.49 -5.25
N GLU A 46 33.72 22.35 -4.75
CA GLU A 46 34.76 21.49 -5.33
C GLU A 46 34.46 20.00 -5.09
N GLU A 47 34.09 19.59 -3.87
CA GLU A 47 33.69 18.20 -3.59
C GLU A 47 32.36 17.80 -4.28
N LEU A 48 31.49 18.76 -4.60
CA LEU A 48 30.32 18.52 -5.46
C LEU A 48 30.70 18.35 -6.94
N GLN A 49 31.74 19.03 -7.41
CA GLN A 49 32.31 18.81 -8.75
C GLN A 49 32.95 17.43 -8.87
N ASP A 50 33.46 16.84 -7.79
CA ASP A 50 33.99 15.47 -7.80
C ASP A 50 32.93 14.42 -8.17
N PHE A 51 31.63 14.69 -7.97
CA PHE A 51 30.57 13.79 -8.41
C PHE A 51 30.14 13.98 -9.87
N ALA A 52 30.73 14.93 -10.62
CA ALA A 52 30.32 15.24 -11.99
C ALA A 52 30.50 14.06 -12.97
N HIS A 53 31.38 13.11 -12.65
CA HIS A 53 31.60 11.89 -13.44
C HIS A 53 30.65 10.74 -13.06
N VAL A 54 29.86 10.89 -12.00
CA VAL A 54 29.01 9.83 -11.44
C VAL A 54 27.58 10.00 -11.96
N PHE A 55 27.08 8.97 -12.64
CA PHE A 55 25.70 8.90 -13.10
C PHE A 55 24.95 7.81 -12.31
N ASN A 56 23.87 8.20 -11.64
CA ASN A 56 23.00 7.27 -10.92
C ASN A 56 21.71 7.06 -11.71
N PHE A 57 21.43 5.80 -12.07
CA PHE A 57 20.22 5.42 -12.79
C PHE A 57 19.33 4.56 -11.91
N ILE A 58 18.05 4.92 -11.79
CA ILE A 58 17.04 4.08 -11.16
C ILE A 58 16.56 3.08 -12.21
N VAL A 59 17.06 1.84 -12.15
CA VAL A 59 16.68 0.76 -13.06
C VAL A 59 15.53 -0.10 -12.55
N GLY A 60 15.17 0.04 -11.28
CA GLY A 60 14.06 -0.67 -10.64
C GLY A 60 13.46 0.16 -9.52
N SER A 61 12.14 0.26 -9.50
CA SER A 61 11.37 0.94 -8.45
C SER A 61 9.90 0.51 -8.53
N ASN A 62 9.13 0.79 -7.47
CA ASN A 62 7.67 0.60 -7.50
C ASN A 62 7.03 1.31 -8.69
N LYS A 63 7.49 2.52 -9.02
CA LYS A 63 6.99 3.28 -10.17
C LYS A 63 7.18 2.50 -11.49
N ILE A 64 8.39 2.00 -11.75
CA ILE A 64 8.69 1.23 -12.98
C ILE A 64 7.82 -0.04 -13.02
N ALA A 65 7.73 -0.78 -11.91
CA ALA A 65 6.90 -1.99 -11.84
C ALA A 65 5.41 -1.71 -12.10
N LEU A 66 4.87 -0.63 -11.51
CA LEU A 66 3.47 -0.24 -11.69
C LEU A 66 3.18 0.26 -13.11
N GLU A 67 4.12 0.98 -13.74
CA GLU A 67 3.98 1.40 -15.13
C GLU A 67 3.91 0.20 -16.09
N GLU A 68 4.74 -0.83 -15.86
CA GLU A 68 4.66 -2.08 -16.63
C GLU A 68 3.38 -2.87 -16.34
N ALA A 69 2.96 -2.95 -15.08
CA ALA A 69 1.68 -3.57 -14.72
C ALA A 69 0.49 -2.87 -15.41
N LYS A 70 0.49 -1.54 -15.43
CA LYS A 70 -0.51 -0.72 -16.13
C LYS A 70 -0.51 -0.99 -17.63
N ARG A 71 0.67 -0.97 -18.27
CA ARG A 71 0.79 -1.31 -19.70
C ARG A 71 0.21 -2.68 -19.98
N LYS A 72 0.54 -3.67 -19.15
CA LYS A 72 0.06 -5.04 -19.34
C LYS A 72 -1.47 -5.15 -19.15
N SER A 73 -2.04 -4.52 -18.13
CA SER A 73 -3.49 -4.53 -17.91
C SER A 73 -4.26 -3.86 -19.05
N GLU A 74 -3.75 -2.74 -19.58
CA GLU A 74 -4.32 -2.07 -20.76
C GLU A 74 -4.28 -2.97 -22.01
N HIS A 75 -3.17 -3.69 -22.24
CA HIS A 75 -3.09 -4.69 -23.31
C HIS A 75 -4.06 -5.86 -23.14
N LEU A 76 -4.47 -6.17 -21.90
CA LEU A 76 -5.48 -7.18 -21.60
C LEU A 76 -6.92 -6.63 -21.68
N GLY A 77 -7.09 -5.34 -22.02
CA GLY A 77 -8.40 -4.71 -22.24
C GLY A 77 -8.99 -3.97 -21.04
N TYR A 78 -8.21 -3.75 -19.98
CA TYR A 78 -8.66 -3.00 -18.80
C TYR A 78 -8.43 -1.50 -18.97
N GLU A 79 -9.39 -0.69 -18.51
CA GLU A 79 -9.12 0.72 -18.19
C GLU A 79 -8.32 0.77 -16.88
N SER A 80 -7.11 1.35 -16.91
CA SER A 80 -6.14 1.16 -15.82
C SER A 80 -5.57 2.46 -15.26
N CYS A 81 -5.47 2.58 -13.93
CA CYS A 81 -4.90 3.75 -13.27
C CYS A 81 -3.97 3.35 -12.12
N ILE A 82 -2.79 3.98 -12.05
CA ILE A 82 -1.94 3.92 -10.86
C ILE A 82 -2.41 4.99 -9.88
N LEU A 83 -2.89 4.58 -8.70
CA LEU A 83 -3.36 5.44 -7.62
C LEU A 83 -2.21 6.08 -6.86
N SER A 84 -1.15 5.33 -6.55
CA SER A 84 0.03 5.85 -5.83
C SER A 84 1.22 4.90 -6.03
N THR A 85 2.42 5.44 -6.01
CA THR A 85 3.71 4.71 -6.05
C THR A 85 4.42 4.67 -4.70
N GLY A 86 3.91 5.44 -3.72
CA GLY A 86 4.42 5.59 -2.36
C GLY A 86 3.37 5.29 -1.29
N MET A 87 2.51 4.30 -1.51
CA MET A 87 1.54 3.85 -0.52
C MET A 87 2.25 3.50 0.79
N ASN A 88 1.77 4.01 1.92
CA ASN A 88 2.39 3.79 3.21
C ASN A 88 1.36 3.88 4.33
N GLY A 89 1.75 3.45 5.53
CA GLY A 89 0.92 3.50 6.74
C GLY A 89 0.43 2.14 7.21
N ASP A 90 -0.38 2.17 8.27
CA ASP A 90 -0.93 0.96 8.89
C ASP A 90 -1.91 0.24 7.95
N VAL A 91 -1.78 -1.08 7.85
CA VAL A 91 -2.60 -1.93 6.96
C VAL A 91 -4.10 -1.75 7.18
N ARG A 92 -4.56 -1.47 8.40
CA ARG A 92 -5.99 -1.25 8.68
C ARG A 92 -6.50 0.02 8.01
N THR A 93 -5.75 1.12 8.13
CA THR A 93 -6.12 2.40 7.51
C THR A 93 -6.01 2.33 5.99
N VAL A 94 -5.00 1.64 5.47
CA VAL A 94 -4.84 1.41 4.02
C VAL A 94 -5.94 0.51 3.47
N ALA A 95 -6.36 -0.52 4.21
CA ALA A 95 -7.50 -1.35 3.83
C ALA A 95 -8.80 -0.54 3.78
N ARG A 96 -9.04 0.34 4.77
CA ARG A 96 -10.19 1.24 4.76
C ARG A 96 -10.19 2.15 3.53
N LEU A 97 -9.03 2.71 3.17
CA LEU A 97 -8.87 3.48 1.94
C LEU A 97 -9.30 2.66 0.71
N TYR A 98 -8.80 1.44 0.55
CA TYR A 98 -9.15 0.60 -0.60
C TYR A 98 -10.61 0.15 -0.58
N GLY A 99 -11.17 -0.19 0.57
CA GLY A 99 -12.59 -0.52 0.72
C GLY A 99 -13.50 0.63 0.28
N LEU A 100 -13.18 1.86 0.69
CA LEU A 100 -13.90 3.06 0.26
C LEU A 100 -13.69 3.35 -1.24
N MET A 101 -12.48 3.15 -1.77
CA MET A 101 -12.21 3.34 -3.20
C MET A 101 -13.02 2.36 -4.04
N ILE A 102 -13.05 1.08 -3.66
CA ILE A 102 -13.85 0.05 -4.33
C ILE A 102 -15.33 0.42 -4.26
N LYS A 103 -15.83 0.81 -3.08
CA LYS A 103 -17.22 1.24 -2.91
C LYS A 103 -17.56 2.45 -3.78
N TYR A 104 -16.66 3.43 -3.85
CA TYR A 104 -16.83 4.62 -4.67
C TYR A 104 -16.94 4.26 -6.15
N VAL A 105 -16.01 3.43 -6.65
CA VAL A 105 -15.99 2.95 -8.04
C VAL A 105 -17.26 2.16 -8.37
N CYS A 106 -17.62 1.16 -7.56
CA CYS A 106 -18.82 0.37 -7.78
C CYS A 106 -20.09 1.24 -7.77
N SER A 107 -20.18 2.20 -6.84
CA SER A 107 -21.32 3.13 -6.79
C SER A 107 -21.39 4.03 -8.03
N ALA A 108 -20.25 4.44 -8.58
CA ALA A 108 -20.19 5.25 -9.79
C ALA A 108 -20.56 4.44 -11.05
N LEU A 109 -20.31 3.13 -11.06
CA LEU A 109 -20.63 2.22 -12.17
C LEU A 109 -22.07 1.70 -12.15
N ALA A 110 -22.73 1.66 -10.99
CA ALA A 110 -24.11 1.18 -10.87
C ALA A 110 -25.12 2.10 -11.58
N ALA A 111 -25.77 1.59 -12.62
CA ALA A 111 -26.56 2.35 -13.60
C ALA A 111 -27.88 2.97 -13.08
N HIS A 112 -28.27 2.75 -11.81
CA HIS A 112 -29.65 3.01 -11.34
C HIS A 112 -29.83 3.67 -9.96
N SER A 113 -28.79 4.22 -9.33
CA SER A 113 -28.98 4.86 -8.02
C SER A 113 -29.01 6.39 -8.13
N PRO A 114 -29.71 7.12 -7.23
CA PRO A 114 -29.40 8.52 -6.96
C PRO A 114 -28.03 8.59 -6.25
N VAL A 115 -26.97 8.25 -7.01
CA VAL A 115 -25.57 8.06 -6.60
C VAL A 115 -24.97 9.31 -5.94
N CYS A 116 -25.54 10.48 -6.23
CA CYS A 116 -24.95 11.77 -5.88
C CYS A 116 -24.72 11.98 -4.37
N VAL A 117 -25.57 11.47 -3.48
CA VAL A 117 -25.41 11.70 -2.02
C VAL A 117 -24.41 10.74 -1.36
N GLN A 118 -24.49 9.43 -1.67
CA GLN A 118 -23.55 8.44 -1.12
C GLN A 118 -22.14 8.58 -1.70
N ALA A 119 -22.01 8.84 -3.01
CA ALA A 119 -20.70 9.07 -3.63
C ALA A 119 -20.03 10.32 -3.06
N THR A 120 -20.80 11.37 -2.72
CA THR A 120 -20.26 12.58 -2.08
C THR A 120 -19.78 12.30 -0.66
N SER A 121 -20.54 11.54 0.13
CA SER A 121 -20.14 11.14 1.49
C SER A 121 -18.87 10.26 1.49
N VAL A 122 -18.83 9.25 0.62
CA VAL A 122 -17.66 8.37 0.46
C VAL A 122 -16.43 9.15 -0.01
N LYS A 123 -16.59 10.11 -0.93
CA LYS A 123 -15.49 10.98 -1.38
C LYS A 123 -14.91 11.82 -0.24
N GLY A 124 -15.74 12.35 0.66
CA GLY A 124 -15.28 13.09 1.83
C GLY A 124 -14.43 12.24 2.76
N GLU A 125 -14.88 11.02 3.07
CA GLU A 125 -14.14 10.08 3.91
C GLU A 125 -12.82 9.64 3.24
N LEU A 126 -12.83 9.41 1.92
CA LEU A 126 -11.63 9.11 1.14
C LEU A 126 -10.56 10.20 1.27
N LEU A 127 -10.94 11.46 1.05
CA LEU A 127 -10.03 12.60 1.15
C LEU A 127 -9.41 12.72 2.56
N GLN A 128 -10.21 12.50 3.60
CA GLN A 128 -9.73 12.52 4.97
C GLN A 128 -8.69 11.41 5.24
N ILE A 129 -8.92 10.20 4.73
CA ILE A 129 -7.96 9.10 4.90
C ILE A 129 -6.68 9.33 4.11
N ILE A 130 -6.78 9.85 2.88
CA ILE A 130 -5.62 10.21 2.05
C ILE A 130 -4.74 11.25 2.78
N GLU A 131 -5.38 12.26 3.39
CA GLU A 131 -4.68 13.27 4.19
C GLU A 131 -4.02 12.65 5.44
N ASN A 132 -4.74 11.80 6.17
CA ASN A 132 -4.22 11.11 7.36
C ASN A 132 -3.00 10.22 7.06
N LEU A 133 -3.03 9.52 5.93
CA LEU A 133 -1.94 8.67 5.45
C LEU A 133 -0.80 9.50 4.83
N LYS A 134 -0.97 10.80 4.63
CA LYS A 134 0.01 11.70 4.02
C LYS A 134 0.52 11.14 2.69
N LEU A 135 -0.41 10.87 1.77
CA LEU A 135 -0.12 10.33 0.43
C LEU A 135 -0.14 11.45 -0.61
N PRO A 136 0.95 12.23 -0.78
CA PRO A 136 0.97 13.37 -1.69
C PRO A 136 0.91 12.98 -3.17
N ASP A 137 1.22 11.72 -3.50
CA ASP A 137 1.19 11.19 -4.86
C ASP A 137 -0.11 10.44 -5.18
N PHE A 138 -1.13 10.49 -4.29
CA PHE A 138 -2.39 9.81 -4.53
C PHE A 138 -3.21 10.49 -5.63
N ARG A 139 -3.55 9.75 -6.68
CA ARG A 139 -4.19 10.27 -7.90
C ARG A 139 -5.68 9.94 -7.98
N LEU A 140 -6.46 10.57 -7.11
CA LEU A 140 -7.92 10.42 -7.13
C LEU A 140 -8.54 10.94 -8.44
N ASP A 141 -8.05 12.06 -8.97
CA ASP A 141 -8.57 12.66 -10.21
C ASP A 141 -8.38 11.73 -11.42
N SER A 142 -7.21 11.07 -11.52
CA SER A 142 -6.97 10.06 -12.57
C SER A 142 -7.93 8.87 -12.48
N CYS A 143 -8.39 8.52 -11.26
CA CYS A 143 -9.41 7.50 -11.10
C CYS A 143 -10.78 7.98 -11.60
N LEU A 144 -11.11 9.27 -11.45
CA LEU A 144 -12.36 9.84 -11.95
C LEU A 144 -12.41 9.85 -13.48
N GLU A 145 -11.33 10.32 -14.11
CA GLU A 145 -11.18 10.29 -15.58
C GLU A 145 -11.31 8.86 -16.13
N LEU A 146 -10.72 7.89 -15.43
CA LEU A 146 -10.84 6.48 -15.78
C LEU A 146 -12.29 5.99 -15.72
N LEU A 147 -13.05 6.39 -14.69
CA LEU A 147 -14.44 5.96 -14.53
C LEU A 147 -15.33 6.46 -15.68
N GLU A 148 -15.14 7.69 -16.14
CA GLU A 148 -15.86 8.24 -17.30
C GLU A 148 -15.58 7.44 -18.58
N ASN A 149 -14.33 7.04 -18.79
CA ASN A 149 -13.92 6.19 -19.92
C ASN A 149 -14.48 4.76 -19.79
N ALA A 150 -14.46 4.19 -18.59
CA ALA A 150 -14.98 2.85 -18.33
C ALA A 150 -16.50 2.78 -18.52
N LEU A 151 -17.24 3.80 -18.06
CA LEU A 151 -18.69 3.92 -18.29
C LEU A 151 -19.04 3.97 -19.78
N SER A 152 -18.23 4.67 -20.56
CA SER A 152 -18.43 4.83 -22.02
C SER A 152 -18.07 3.56 -22.80
N SER A 153 -17.04 2.84 -22.37
CA SER A 153 -16.48 1.69 -23.09
C SER A 153 -17.00 0.32 -22.61
N GLY A 154 -17.55 0.24 -21.40
CA GLY A 154 -17.96 -1.01 -20.75
C GLY A 154 -16.80 -1.93 -20.36
N LYS A 155 -15.56 -1.43 -20.40
CA LYS A 155 -14.36 -2.22 -20.08
C LYS A 155 -14.18 -2.41 -18.57
N PRO A 156 -13.53 -3.51 -18.13
CA PRO A 156 -13.20 -3.71 -16.73
C PRO A 156 -12.13 -2.72 -16.25
N ILE A 157 -12.12 -2.42 -14.96
CA ILE A 157 -11.21 -1.45 -14.34
C ILE A 157 -10.07 -2.17 -13.61
N CYS A 158 -8.84 -1.67 -13.74
CA CYS A 158 -7.68 -2.10 -12.98
C CYS A 158 -7.06 -0.92 -12.22
N LEU A 159 -7.19 -0.91 -10.90
CA LEU A 159 -6.53 0.07 -10.03
C LEU A 159 -5.24 -0.51 -9.47
N LEU A 160 -4.15 0.23 -9.64
CA LEU A 160 -2.81 -0.20 -9.26
C LEU A 160 -2.25 0.74 -8.19
N ALA A 161 -1.59 0.19 -7.19
CA ALA A 161 -0.87 0.97 -6.19
C ALA A 161 0.34 0.18 -5.71
N GLY A 162 1.38 0.88 -5.30
CA GLY A 162 2.58 0.26 -4.73
C GLY A 162 3.20 1.15 -3.68
N GLY A 163 3.98 0.54 -2.81
CA GLY A 163 4.53 1.17 -1.63
C GLY A 163 4.85 0.14 -0.55
N GLU A 164 4.99 0.60 0.68
CA GLU A 164 5.41 -0.21 1.81
C GLU A 164 4.51 0.09 3.01
N THR A 165 3.52 -0.78 3.24
CA THR A 165 2.64 -0.66 4.41
C THR A 165 3.35 -1.18 5.67
N THR A 166 2.71 -1.02 6.81
CA THR A 166 3.16 -1.55 8.10
C THR A 166 2.03 -2.24 8.82
N VAL A 167 2.35 -3.26 9.62
CA VAL A 167 1.39 -3.93 10.50
C VAL A 167 1.78 -3.69 11.95
N ARG A 168 0.80 -3.35 12.78
CA ARG A 168 0.99 -3.30 14.22
C ARG A 168 0.79 -4.68 14.84
N LEU A 169 1.89 -5.31 15.25
CA LEU A 169 1.86 -6.60 15.94
C LEU A 169 1.25 -6.48 17.34
N GLN A 170 0.23 -7.29 17.59
CA GLN A 170 -0.52 -7.41 18.85
C GLN A 170 -0.68 -8.87 19.28
N GLY A 171 -0.76 -9.79 18.31
CA GLY A 171 -0.87 -11.23 18.54
C GLY A 171 0.43 -12.00 18.41
N LYS A 172 0.29 -13.33 18.34
CA LYS A 172 1.40 -14.30 18.17
C LYS A 172 1.27 -15.13 16.90
N GLY A 173 0.37 -14.72 16.01
CA GLY A 173 0.11 -15.37 14.75
C GLY A 173 1.27 -15.27 13.77
N LYS A 174 1.07 -15.92 12.64
CA LYS A 174 1.97 -15.89 11.50
C LYS A 174 1.27 -15.18 10.33
N GLY A 175 1.96 -14.24 9.70
CA GLY A 175 1.39 -13.44 8.63
C GLY A 175 2.35 -12.38 8.13
N GLY A 176 1.89 -11.64 7.14
CA GLY A 176 2.59 -10.48 6.62
C GLY A 176 1.64 -9.36 6.27
N ARG A 177 2.20 -8.23 5.83
CA ARG A 177 1.46 -6.99 5.63
C ARG A 177 0.56 -7.08 4.41
N ASN A 178 0.99 -7.76 3.35
CA ASN A 178 0.18 -7.97 2.15
C ASN A 178 -0.99 -8.92 2.42
N GLN A 179 -0.74 -9.99 3.16
CA GLN A 179 -1.77 -10.94 3.59
C GLN A 179 -2.78 -10.28 4.53
N GLU A 180 -2.32 -9.53 5.53
CA GLU A 180 -3.21 -8.76 6.41
C GLU A 180 -3.99 -7.68 5.66
N LEU A 181 -3.36 -6.98 4.71
CA LEU A 181 -4.04 -6.00 3.89
C LEU A 181 -5.16 -6.63 3.06
N ALA A 182 -4.91 -7.76 2.38
CA ALA A 182 -5.93 -8.47 1.64
C ALA A 182 -7.09 -8.90 2.56
N LEU A 183 -6.78 -9.47 3.73
CA LEU A 183 -7.81 -9.93 4.67
C LEU A 183 -8.62 -8.77 5.28
N HIS A 184 -7.97 -7.64 5.60
CA HIS A 184 -8.66 -6.44 6.04
C HIS A 184 -9.54 -5.84 4.93
N VAL A 185 -9.10 -5.83 3.67
CA VAL A 185 -9.94 -5.39 2.54
C VAL A 185 -11.17 -6.29 2.39
N ALA A 186 -11.00 -7.62 2.51
CA ALA A 186 -12.14 -8.53 2.50
C ALA A 186 -13.16 -8.21 3.61
N LEU A 187 -12.67 -7.88 4.82
CA LEU A 187 -13.50 -7.47 5.94
C LEU A 187 -14.22 -6.14 5.69
N GLU A 188 -13.52 -5.14 5.15
CA GLU A 188 -14.10 -3.84 4.78
C GLU A 188 -15.22 -4.00 3.75
N LEU A 189 -15.01 -4.83 2.71
CA LEU A 189 -16.03 -5.12 1.71
C LEU A 189 -17.25 -5.85 2.31
N TYR A 190 -17.00 -6.80 3.21
CA TYR A 190 -18.06 -7.52 3.92
C TYR A 190 -18.89 -6.60 4.82
N GLN A 191 -18.25 -5.70 5.57
CA GLN A 191 -18.90 -4.75 6.46
C GLN A 191 -19.62 -3.63 5.70
N ALA A 192 -19.10 -3.22 4.54
CA ALA A 192 -19.72 -2.20 3.70
C ALA A 192 -20.95 -2.71 2.94
N LYS A 193 -21.12 -4.04 2.83
CA LYS A 193 -22.23 -4.67 2.13
C LYS A 193 -23.55 -4.37 2.85
N SER A 194 -24.47 -3.75 2.14
CA SER A 194 -25.82 -3.47 2.63
C SER A 194 -26.73 -4.66 2.36
N SER A 195 -27.65 -4.97 3.28
CA SER A 195 -28.65 -6.03 3.09
C SER A 195 -29.79 -5.65 2.13
N ILE A 196 -29.62 -4.59 1.34
CA ILE A 196 -30.62 -4.10 0.40
C ILE A 196 -30.51 -4.82 -0.95
N PRO A 197 -31.62 -5.00 -1.69
CA PRO A 197 -31.56 -5.35 -3.10
C PRO A 197 -30.76 -4.28 -3.86
N GLN A 198 -29.86 -4.68 -4.78
CA GLN A 198 -29.04 -3.78 -5.61
C GLN A 198 -27.91 -3.05 -4.86
N ASP A 199 -27.15 -3.75 -4.02
CA ASP A 199 -25.89 -3.21 -3.48
C ASP A 199 -24.84 -3.15 -4.61
N PRO A 200 -24.25 -1.97 -4.90
CA PRO A 200 -23.19 -1.83 -5.91
C PRO A 200 -22.01 -2.80 -5.73
N LEU A 201 -21.68 -3.18 -4.50
CA LEU A 201 -20.60 -4.14 -4.22
C LEU A 201 -20.95 -5.59 -4.64
N THR A 202 -22.23 -5.86 -4.91
CA THR A 202 -22.73 -7.17 -5.36
C THR A 202 -23.05 -7.23 -6.86
N GLU A 203 -23.12 -6.08 -7.54
CA GLU A 203 -23.35 -5.99 -8.99
C GLU A 203 -22.08 -6.20 -9.81
N HIS A 204 -20.91 -6.13 -9.17
CA HIS A 204 -19.60 -6.21 -9.82
C HIS A 204 -18.74 -7.34 -9.25
N GLU A 205 -17.96 -7.97 -10.10
CA GLU A 205 -16.90 -8.89 -9.67
C GLU A 205 -15.69 -8.08 -9.20
N ILE A 206 -15.35 -8.23 -7.92
CA ILE A 206 -14.27 -7.47 -7.27
C ILE A 206 -13.20 -8.46 -6.83
N VAL A 207 -11.97 -8.19 -7.26
CA VAL A 207 -10.77 -8.89 -6.81
C VAL A 207 -9.76 -7.85 -6.35
N PHE A 208 -9.21 -8.08 -5.17
CA PHE A 208 -8.10 -7.33 -4.60
C PHE A 208 -6.90 -8.27 -4.46
N LEU A 209 -5.72 -7.81 -4.82
CA LEU A 209 -4.46 -8.55 -4.77
C LEU A 209 -3.43 -7.66 -4.09
N SER A 210 -2.77 -8.16 -3.05
CA SER A 210 -1.59 -7.52 -2.48
C SER A 210 -0.45 -8.52 -2.39
N ALA A 211 0.74 -8.14 -2.84
CA ALA A 211 1.93 -9.00 -2.83
C ALA A 211 3.25 -8.22 -2.73
N GLY A 212 4.22 -8.81 -2.04
CA GLY A 212 5.62 -8.38 -2.01
C GLY A 212 6.35 -8.77 -3.29
N THR A 213 7.11 -7.83 -3.84
CA THR A 213 7.87 -8.03 -5.09
C THR A 213 9.12 -8.89 -4.91
N ASP A 214 9.54 -9.12 -3.66
CA ASP A 214 10.61 -10.04 -3.26
C ASP A 214 10.13 -11.49 -3.12
N GLY A 215 8.83 -11.74 -3.33
CA GLY A 215 8.21 -13.06 -3.24
C GLY A 215 7.91 -13.52 -1.81
N GLN A 216 8.06 -12.64 -0.81
CA GLN A 216 7.83 -12.97 0.59
C GLN A 216 6.99 -11.90 1.29
N ASP A 217 6.16 -12.32 2.22
CA ASP A 217 5.39 -11.42 3.06
C ASP A 217 5.40 -11.90 4.51
N GLY A 218 6.11 -11.13 5.35
CA GLY A 218 6.42 -11.53 6.71
C GLY A 218 7.31 -12.79 6.77
N PRO A 219 7.31 -13.52 7.90
CA PRO A 219 8.05 -14.77 8.04
C PRO A 219 7.30 -15.95 7.39
N THR A 220 6.91 -15.82 6.12
CA THR A 220 6.06 -16.80 5.41
C THR A 220 6.62 -17.13 4.03
N GLU A 221 6.11 -18.21 3.44
CA GLU A 221 6.48 -18.66 2.08
C GLU A 221 5.60 -18.04 0.98
N ALA A 222 4.62 -17.21 1.35
CA ALA A 222 3.76 -16.51 0.43
C ALA A 222 4.24 -15.07 0.24
N ALA A 223 4.11 -14.55 -0.98
CA ALA A 223 4.31 -13.15 -1.30
C ALA A 223 3.12 -12.27 -0.85
N GLY A 224 1.96 -12.87 -0.61
CA GLY A 224 0.73 -12.12 -0.34
C GLY A 224 -0.53 -12.97 -0.46
N ALA A 225 -1.67 -12.33 -0.73
CA ALA A 225 -2.95 -13.02 -0.89
C ALA A 225 -3.95 -12.23 -1.76
N PHE A 226 -4.98 -12.94 -2.22
CA PHE A 226 -6.16 -12.36 -2.87
C PHE A 226 -7.31 -12.17 -1.89
N ALA A 227 -8.16 -11.18 -2.17
CA ALA A 227 -9.42 -10.93 -1.48
C ALA A 227 -10.53 -10.61 -2.48
N TYR A 228 -11.76 -10.94 -2.11
CA TYR A 228 -12.96 -10.71 -2.93
C TYR A 228 -14.19 -10.64 -2.03
N THR A 229 -15.30 -10.09 -2.53
CA THR A 229 -16.49 -9.72 -1.74
C THR A 229 -17.07 -10.88 -0.90
N LYS A 230 -17.01 -12.12 -1.41
CA LYS A 230 -17.57 -13.31 -0.73
C LYS A 230 -16.59 -14.02 0.21
N LEU A 231 -15.36 -13.54 0.37
CA LEU A 231 -14.32 -14.24 1.13
C LEU A 231 -14.75 -14.47 2.59
N VAL A 232 -15.21 -13.42 3.27
CA VAL A 232 -15.62 -13.50 4.69
C VAL A 232 -16.81 -14.44 4.88
N GLU A 233 -17.80 -14.40 3.98
CA GLU A 233 -18.96 -15.30 4.00
C GLU A 233 -18.53 -16.76 3.84
N LYS A 234 -17.65 -17.05 2.87
CA LYS A 234 -17.13 -18.39 2.65
C LYS A 234 -16.26 -18.87 3.82
N ALA A 235 -15.43 -18.00 4.38
CA ALA A 235 -14.61 -18.32 5.53
C ALA A 235 -15.46 -18.71 6.75
N SER A 236 -16.55 -17.98 6.99
CA SER A 236 -17.52 -18.31 8.05
C SER A 236 -18.16 -19.68 7.85
N LEU A 237 -18.51 -20.05 6.61
CA LEU A 237 -19.01 -21.39 6.27
C LEU A 237 -17.98 -22.51 6.53
N GLU A 238 -16.68 -22.20 6.47
CA GLU A 238 -15.58 -23.10 6.85
C GLU A 238 -15.23 -23.04 8.35
N GLY A 239 -15.97 -22.27 9.15
CA GLY A 239 -15.74 -22.11 10.58
C GLY A 239 -14.54 -21.21 10.93
N LEU A 240 -14.11 -20.35 10.00
CA LEU A 240 -13.01 -19.41 10.18
C LEU A 240 -13.56 -18.00 10.46
N ASN A 241 -13.24 -17.44 11.63
CA ASN A 241 -13.57 -16.06 11.97
C ASN A 241 -12.43 -15.13 11.57
N VAL A 242 -12.66 -14.30 10.54
CA VAL A 242 -11.65 -13.36 10.00
C VAL A 242 -11.11 -12.39 11.05
N GLU A 243 -11.96 -11.86 11.92
CA GLU A 243 -11.54 -10.90 12.95
C GLU A 243 -10.63 -11.54 14.00
N ASP A 244 -10.87 -12.80 14.37
CA ASP A 244 -10.01 -13.53 15.32
C ASP A 244 -8.58 -13.70 14.76
N PHE A 245 -8.45 -14.04 13.47
CA PHE A 245 -7.14 -14.16 12.81
C PHE A 245 -6.44 -12.81 12.69
N LEU A 246 -7.16 -11.75 12.31
CA LEU A 246 -6.60 -10.39 12.23
C LEU A 246 -6.15 -9.88 13.61
N ASN A 247 -6.95 -10.08 14.65
CA ASN A 247 -6.61 -9.67 16.02
C ASN A 247 -5.38 -10.42 16.56
N ASN A 248 -5.10 -11.63 16.06
CA ASN A 248 -3.92 -12.40 16.40
C ASN A 248 -2.73 -12.21 15.44
N ASN A 249 -2.82 -11.33 14.43
CA ASN A 249 -1.82 -11.21 13.35
C ASN A 249 -1.50 -12.55 12.65
N ASP A 250 -2.54 -13.34 12.38
CA ASP A 250 -2.43 -14.74 11.92
C ASP A 250 -2.99 -14.96 10.51
N SER A 251 -2.79 -13.99 9.62
CA SER A 251 -3.31 -13.99 8.25
C SER A 251 -2.81 -15.17 7.41
N PHE A 252 -1.56 -15.62 7.60
CA PHE A 252 -1.03 -16.77 6.87
C PHE A 252 -1.76 -18.06 7.22
N THR A 253 -2.00 -18.29 8.52
CA THR A 253 -2.74 -19.47 8.98
C THR A 253 -4.19 -19.41 8.52
N PHE A 254 -4.80 -18.22 8.49
CA PHE A 254 -6.13 -18.02 7.90
C PHE A 254 -6.15 -18.50 6.45
N PHE A 255 -5.31 -17.94 5.58
CA PHE A 255 -5.31 -18.28 4.16
C PHE A 255 -4.86 -19.72 3.88
N THR A 256 -3.98 -20.29 4.71
CA THR A 256 -3.58 -21.71 4.59
C THR A 256 -4.78 -22.63 4.84
N LYS A 257 -5.62 -22.31 5.83
CA LYS A 257 -6.82 -23.08 6.15
C LYS A 257 -7.94 -22.84 5.14
N PHE A 258 -8.21 -21.56 4.86
CA PHE A 258 -9.28 -21.12 3.98
C PHE A 258 -9.01 -21.58 2.55
N ASN A 259 -10.00 -22.23 1.93
CA ASN A 259 -9.88 -22.67 0.53
C ASN A 259 -8.58 -23.47 0.25
N LYS A 260 -8.05 -24.15 1.27
CA LYS A 260 -6.80 -24.93 1.23
C LYS A 260 -5.58 -24.16 0.69
N GLY A 261 -5.47 -22.87 0.97
CA GLY A 261 -4.31 -22.07 0.54
C GLY A 261 -4.40 -21.54 -0.89
N ALA A 262 -5.49 -21.79 -1.64
CA ALA A 262 -5.61 -21.37 -3.04
C ALA A 262 -5.62 -19.84 -3.22
N ASP A 263 -5.93 -19.09 -2.17
CA ASP A 263 -5.96 -17.62 -2.19
C ASP A 263 -4.62 -16.99 -1.73
N LEU A 264 -3.59 -17.80 -1.41
CA LEU A 264 -2.22 -17.33 -1.22
C LEU A 264 -1.54 -17.06 -2.56
N ILE A 265 -0.69 -16.05 -2.59
CA ILE A 265 0.18 -15.77 -3.73
C ILE A 265 1.55 -16.37 -3.44
N VAL A 266 1.93 -17.38 -4.21
CA VAL A 266 3.25 -18.02 -4.15
C VAL A 266 3.93 -17.79 -5.50
N THR A 267 5.15 -17.26 -5.47
CA THR A 267 5.90 -16.82 -6.66
C THR A 267 7.20 -17.56 -6.83
#